data_AF-A0AAE4YAU0-F1
#
_entry.id   AF-A0AAE4YAU0-F1
#
_cell.length_a   1.000
_cell.length_b   1.000
_cell.length_c   1.000
_cell.angle_alpha   90.00
_cell.angle_beta   90.00
_cell.angle_gamma   90.00
#
_symmetry.space_group_name_H-M   'P 1'
#
loop_
_entity.id
_entity.type
_entity.pdbx_description
1 polymer ?
#
loop_
_entity_poly.entity_id
_entity_poly.type
_entity_poly.pdbx_seq_one_letter_code
_entity_poly.pdbx_strand_id
1 'polypeptide(L)'
;MPKTHVIAIDDHPRVKSRMEFDIDFETGEISGLQVEGLNPEYADRERRDLATRDMAYFPWQQAYPTPEPFRRPKSLAWLLLSRGWVLQGDLSRIHPPKPGRLPPGAIS
;
A
#
# COMPACT_ATOMS: atom_id res chain seq x y z
N MET A 1 3.39 -6.72 21.59
CA MET A 1 2.08 -6.78 20.91
C MET A 1 2.23 -7.47 19.56
N PRO A 2 1.19 -8.04 18.93
CA PRO A 2 1.36 -8.77 17.68
C PRO A 2 1.64 -7.78 16.54
N LYS A 3 2.82 -7.91 15.92
CA LYS A 3 3.13 -7.27 14.64
C LYS A 3 2.22 -7.86 13.57
N THR A 4 1.76 -7.02 12.65
CA THR A 4 1.04 -7.49 11.47
C THR A 4 2.03 -7.78 10.36
N HIS A 5 1.99 -8.99 9.81
CA HIS A 5 2.80 -9.38 8.69
C HIS A 5 2.12 -8.98 7.38
N VAL A 6 2.80 -8.19 6.55
CA VAL A 6 2.28 -7.64 5.30
C VAL A 6 2.99 -8.30 4.13
N ILE A 7 2.21 -8.84 3.21
CA ILE A 7 2.67 -9.36 1.93
C ILE A 7 1.87 -8.66 0.83
N ALA A 8 2.58 -8.09 -0.14
CA ALA A 8 2.00 -7.42 -1.29
C ALA A 8 2.70 -7.86 -2.58
N ILE A 9 1.93 -8.17 -3.62
CA ILE A 9 2.45 -8.62 -4.91
C ILE A 9 1.97 -7.72 -6.04
N ASP A 10 2.86 -7.41 -6.97
CA ASP A 10 2.51 -6.89 -8.28
C ASP A 10 2.76 -8.05 -9.27
N ASP A 11 1.70 -8.59 -9.86
CA ASP A 11 1.80 -9.70 -10.82
C ASP A 11 1.77 -9.20 -12.27
N HIS A 12 2.07 -7.91 -12.50
CA HIS A 12 2.19 -7.39 -13.85
C HIS A 12 3.37 -8.05 -14.58
N PRO A 13 3.20 -8.59 -15.80
CA PRO A 13 4.22 -9.38 -16.50
C PRO A 13 5.57 -8.68 -16.70
N ARG A 14 5.59 -7.35 -16.67
CA ARG A 14 6.80 -6.51 -16.86
C ARG A 14 7.41 -5.97 -15.58
N VAL A 15 6.68 -6.00 -14.47
CA VAL A 15 7.06 -5.34 -13.20
C VAL A 15 6.93 -6.29 -12.02
N LYS A 16 6.80 -7.60 -12.28
CA LYS A 16 6.54 -8.61 -11.27
C LYS A 16 7.40 -8.39 -10.03
N SER A 17 6.74 -8.06 -8.92
CA SER A 17 7.39 -7.64 -7.68
C SER A 17 6.66 -8.22 -6.48
N ARG A 18 7.41 -8.43 -5.40
CA ARG A 18 6.92 -8.85 -4.09
C ARG A 18 7.49 -7.93 -3.03
N MET A 19 6.64 -7.51 -2.12
CA MET A 19 6.97 -6.72 -0.96
C MET A 19 6.53 -7.46 0.29
N GLU A 20 7.40 -7.49 1.29
CA GLU A 20 7.17 -8.17 2.55
C GLU A 20 7.75 -7.35 3.70
N PHE A 21 6.98 -7.17 4.77
CA PHE A 21 7.44 -6.48 5.97
C PHE A 21 6.51 -6.75 7.15
N ASP A 22 7.01 -6.51 8.37
CA ASP A 22 6.19 -6.47 9.57
C ASP A 22 5.94 -5.02 9.99
N ILE A 23 4.73 -4.72 10.43
CA ILE A 23 4.37 -3.42 10.99
C ILE A 23 3.73 -3.54 12.38
N ASP A 24 4.20 -2.71 13.30
CA ASP A 24 3.50 -2.42 14.55
C ASP A 24 2.61 -1.20 14.34
N PHE A 25 1.30 -1.39 14.28
CA PHE A 25 0.35 -0.28 14.08
C PHE A 25 0.17 0.61 15.31
N GLU A 26 0.57 0.18 16.50
CA GLU A 26 0.55 1.05 17.68
C GLU A 26 1.63 2.12 17.56
N THR A 27 2.84 1.76 17.12
CA THR A 27 4.00 2.67 17.02
C THR A 27 4.23 3.22 15.61
N GLY A 28 3.70 2.55 14.60
CA GLY A 28 3.98 2.76 13.18
C GLY A 28 5.36 2.29 12.73
N GLU A 29 6.03 1.47 13.53
CA GLU A 29 7.35 0.92 13.21
C GLU A 29 7.23 -0.20 12.16
N ILE A 30 8.05 -0.09 11.11
CA ILE A 30 8.21 -1.14 10.10
C ILE A 30 9.54 -1.85 10.38
N SER A 31 9.52 -3.18 10.34
CA SER A 31 10.71 -4.01 10.44
C SER A 31 10.75 -5.05 9.34
N GLY A 32 11.96 -5.44 8.92
CA GLY A 32 12.15 -6.50 7.93
C GLY A 32 11.67 -6.16 6.52
N LEU A 33 11.65 -4.88 6.14
CA LEU A 33 11.20 -4.45 4.81
C LEU A 33 12.08 -5.05 3.70
N GLN A 34 11.46 -5.90 2.89
CA GLN A 34 12.02 -6.49 1.69
C GLN A 34 11.13 -6.13 0.50
N VAL A 35 11.76 -5.73 -0.60
CA VAL A 35 11.10 -5.51 -1.88
C VAL A 35 11.97 -6.15 -2.95
N GLU A 36 11.43 -7.16 -3.62
CA GLU A 36 12.08 -7.89 -4.71
C GLU A 36 11.25 -7.72 -5.97
N GLY A 37 11.89 -7.55 -7.13
CA GLY A 37 11.14 -7.42 -8.38
C GLY A 37 12.00 -7.48 -9.62
N LEU A 38 11.35 -7.69 -10.77
CA LEU A 38 12.02 -7.73 -12.08
C LEU A 38 12.62 -6.37 -12.47
N ASN A 39 12.07 -5.28 -11.94
CA ASN A 39 12.61 -3.93 -12.12
C ASN A 39 13.25 -3.44 -10.81
N PRO A 40 14.60 -3.41 -10.71
CA PRO A 40 15.28 -3.02 -9.48
C PRO A 40 15.07 -1.55 -9.11
N GLU A 41 14.95 -0.65 -10.09
CA GLU A 41 14.71 0.78 -9.82
C GLU A 41 13.33 1.00 -9.20
N TYR A 42 12.32 0.27 -9.68
CA TYR A 42 10.99 0.29 -9.11
C TYR A 42 11.01 -0.25 -7.67
N ALA A 43 11.61 -1.43 -7.47
CA ALA A 43 11.73 -2.04 -6.13
C ALA A 43 12.45 -1.12 -5.13
N ASP A 44 13.55 -0.48 -5.54
CA ASP A 44 14.30 0.46 -4.70
C ASP A 44 13.54 1.75 -4.39
N ARG A 45 12.69 2.21 -5.31
CA ARG A 45 11.82 3.36 -5.05
C ARG A 45 10.77 3.00 -4.00
N GLU A 46 10.06 1.89 -4.18
CA GLU A 46 9.03 1.46 -3.23
C GLU A 46 9.61 1.19 -1.84
N ARG A 47 10.80 0.58 -1.78
CA ARG A 47 11.55 0.38 -0.52
C ARG A 47 11.89 1.71 0.15
N ARG A 48 12.35 2.71 -0.60
CA ARG A 48 12.66 4.05 -0.07
C ARG A 48 11.41 4.75 0.43
N ASP A 49 10.35 4.81 -0.37
CA ASP A 49 9.09 5.48 -0.04
C ASP A 49 8.48 4.94 1.27
N LEU A 50 8.52 3.62 1.47
CA LEU A 50 8.05 2.97 2.70
C LEU A 50 8.98 3.25 3.89
N ALA A 51 10.29 3.19 3.68
CA ALA A 51 11.27 3.42 4.74
C ALA A 51 11.23 4.88 5.26
N THR A 52 11.07 5.85 4.37
CA THR A 52 10.95 7.27 4.74
C THR A 52 9.56 7.65 5.23
N ARG A 53 8.58 6.73 5.10
CA ARG A 53 7.16 7.00 5.34
C ARG A 53 6.62 8.15 4.49
N ASP A 54 7.34 8.51 3.43
CA ASP A 54 7.04 9.60 2.51
C ASP A 54 6.13 9.08 1.37
N MET A 55 5.12 8.31 1.73
CA MET A 55 4.17 7.75 0.76
C MET A 55 3.06 8.76 0.40
N ALA A 56 3.27 10.03 0.72
CA ALA A 56 2.37 11.12 0.41
C ALA A 56 2.59 11.52 -1.06
N TYR A 57 1.68 11.12 -1.95
CA TYR A 57 1.16 11.89 -3.09
C TYR A 57 0.56 10.95 -4.14
N PHE A 58 -0.69 10.57 -3.94
CA PHE A 58 -1.56 10.23 -5.08
C PHE A 58 -2.78 11.16 -5.10
N PRO A 59 -3.14 11.77 -6.25
CA PRO A 59 -4.25 12.72 -6.34
C PRO A 59 -5.60 12.19 -5.83
N TRP A 60 -5.89 10.90 -5.97
CA TRP A 60 -7.13 10.30 -5.44
C TRP A 60 -7.10 10.13 -3.91
N GLN A 61 -5.93 10.18 -3.25
CA GLN A 61 -5.80 10.27 -1.78
C GLN A 61 -6.27 11.63 -1.23
N GLN A 62 -6.47 12.65 -2.07
CA GLN A 62 -7.13 13.88 -1.62
C GLN A 62 -8.64 13.68 -1.38
N ALA A 63 -9.25 12.69 -2.04
CA ALA A 63 -10.65 12.34 -1.85
C ALA A 63 -10.88 11.41 -0.64
N TYR A 64 -9.83 10.74 -0.17
CA TYR A 64 -9.85 9.90 1.02
C TYR A 64 -8.67 10.29 1.91
N PRO A 65 -8.88 11.02 3.02
CA PRO A 65 -7.77 11.29 3.93
C PRO A 65 -7.24 9.93 4.37
N THR A 66 -6.03 9.53 3.96
CA THR A 66 -5.36 8.33 4.48
C THR A 66 -5.04 8.63 5.93
N PRO A 67 -5.89 8.26 6.91
CA PRO A 67 -5.64 8.59 8.29
C PRO A 67 -4.54 7.64 8.73
N GLU A 68 -3.31 8.15 8.74
CA GLU A 68 -2.11 7.49 9.28
C GLU A 68 -1.94 6.04 8.78
N PRO A 69 -1.47 5.82 7.53
CA PRO A 69 -1.27 4.48 6.96
C PRO A 69 -0.44 3.58 7.88
N PHE A 70 0.54 4.14 8.58
CA PHE A 70 1.38 3.37 9.48
C PHE A 70 0.75 3.10 10.86
N ARG A 71 -0.37 3.73 11.21
CA ARG A 71 -1.06 3.51 12.50
C ARG A 71 -2.39 2.77 12.36
N ARG A 72 -2.84 2.50 11.12
CA ARG A 72 -4.15 1.92 10.84
C ARG A 72 -4.07 0.87 9.72
N PRO A 73 -4.43 -0.40 9.99
CA PRO A 73 -4.41 -1.47 8.98
C PRO A 73 -5.18 -1.14 7.69
N LYS A 74 -6.38 -0.58 7.85
CA LYS A 74 -7.24 -0.18 6.72
C LYS A 74 -6.59 0.86 5.82
N SER A 75 -5.91 1.82 6.43
CA SER A 75 -5.23 2.91 5.74
C SER A 75 -4.02 2.41 4.95
N LEU A 76 -3.23 1.52 5.55
CA LEU A 76 -2.10 0.87 4.86
C LEU A 76 -2.57 0.03 3.68
N ALA A 77 -3.60 -0.79 3.87
CA ALA A 77 -4.13 -1.64 2.82
C ALA A 77 -4.60 -0.80 1.61
N TRP A 78 -5.34 0.28 1.85
CA TRP A 78 -5.81 1.17 0.78
C TRP A 78 -4.67 1.89 0.06
N LEU A 79 -3.64 2.30 0.80
CA LEU A 79 -2.43 2.88 0.22
C LEU A 79 -1.73 1.88 -0.72
N LEU A 80 -1.53 0.64 -0.30
CA LEU A 80 -0.87 -0.38 -1.11
C LEU A 80 -1.71 -0.75 -2.35
N LEU A 81 -3.02 -0.99 -2.17
CA LEU A 81 -3.94 -1.29 -3.28
C LEU A 81 -3.93 -0.21 -4.36
N SER A 82 -3.85 1.05 -3.95
CA SER A 82 -3.85 2.17 -4.88
C SER A 82 -2.59 2.32 -5.72
N ARG A 83 -1.47 1.75 -5.25
CA ARG A 83 -0.20 1.69 -5.98
C ARG A 83 -0.15 0.48 -6.92
N GLY A 84 -1.25 -0.28 -7.03
CA GLY A 84 -1.36 -1.45 -7.89
C GLY A 84 -0.97 -2.76 -7.21
N TRP A 85 -0.64 -2.74 -5.91
CA TRP A 85 -0.30 -3.96 -5.20
C TRP A 85 -1.54 -4.79 -4.86
N VAL A 86 -1.44 -6.10 -5.04
CA VAL A 86 -2.40 -7.09 -4.57
C VAL A 86 -1.95 -7.59 -3.19
N LEU A 87 -2.85 -7.53 -2.22
CA LEU A 87 -2.55 -7.88 -0.83
C LEU A 87 -2.75 -9.37 -0.55
N GLN A 88 -1.85 -9.96 0.23
CA GLN A 88 -1.96 -11.31 0.79
C GLN A 88 -1.95 -11.24 2.32
N GLY A 89 -2.25 -12.36 2.99
CA GLY A 89 -2.22 -12.44 4.45
C GLY A 89 -3.27 -11.57 5.14
N ASP A 90 -2.91 -10.94 6.25
CA ASP A 90 -3.85 -10.24 7.15
C ASP A 90 -4.57 -9.07 6.47
N LEU A 91 -3.87 -8.32 5.61
CA LEU A 91 -4.45 -7.16 4.93
C LEU A 91 -5.30 -7.52 3.70
N SER A 92 -5.25 -8.77 3.21
CA SER A 92 -6.03 -9.22 2.04
C SER A 92 -7.55 -9.13 2.21
N ARG A 93 -8.03 -9.08 3.46
CA ARG A 93 -9.45 -8.94 3.81
C ARG A 93 -9.98 -7.52 3.64
N ILE A 94 -9.09 -6.54 3.48
CA ILE A 94 -9.47 -5.14 3.34
C ILE A 94 -9.64 -4.83 1.86
N HIS A 95 -10.89 -4.62 1.47
CA HIS A 95 -11.23 -4.24 0.09
C HIS A 95 -11.18 -2.72 -0.09
N PRO A 96 -10.86 -2.24 -1.30
CA PRO A 96 -10.97 -0.83 -1.62
C PRO A 96 -12.43 -0.37 -1.46
N PRO A 97 -12.68 0.91 -1.13
CA PRO A 97 -14.03 1.42 -1.10
C PRO A 97 -14.66 1.24 -2.47
N LYS A 98 -15.96 0.90 -2.49
CA LYS A 98 -16.70 0.91 -3.77
C LYS A 98 -16.61 2.32 -4.34
N PRO A 99 -16.29 2.48 -5.64
CA PRO A 99 -16.28 3.80 -6.26
C PRO A 99 -17.63 4.46 -5.97
N GLY A 100 -17.57 5.65 -5.39
CA GLY A 100 -18.76 6.47 -5.18
C GLY A 100 -19.44 6.71 -6.51
N ARG A 101 -20.77 6.90 -6.48
CA ARG A 101 -21.49 7.32 -7.69
C ARG A 101 -20.88 8.64 -8.13
N LEU A 102 -20.32 8.67 -9.34
CA LEU A 102 -19.82 9.91 -9.92
C LEU A 102 -20.98 10.94 -9.92
N PRO A 103 -20.71 12.21 -9.59
CA PRO A 103 -21.73 13.24 -9.71
C PRO A 103 -22.21 13.34 -11.16
N PRO A 104 -23.48 13.74 -11.40
CA PRO A 104 -23.99 13.91 -12.75
C PRO A 104 -23.08 14.84 -13.57
N GLY A 105 -22.61 14.38 -14.73
CA GLY A 105 -21.73 15.15 -15.61
C GLY A 105 -20.23 14.94 -15.45
N ALA A 106 -19.77 14.08 -14.53
CA ALA A 106 -18.38 13.67 -14.51
C ALA A 106 -18.06 12.79 -15.74
N ILE A 107 -17.01 13.16 -16.47
CA ILE A 107 -16.54 12.43 -17.65
C ILE A 107 -15.76 11.21 -17.15
N SER A 108 -16.13 10.02 -17.66
CA SER A 108 -15.46 8.75 -17.36
C SER A 108 -14.18 8.58 -18.18
#